data_AF-A0AAF0PBC0-F1
#
_entry.id   AF-A0AAF0PBC0-F1
#
_cell.length_a   1.000
_cell.length_b   1.000
_cell.length_c   1.000
_cell.angle_alpha   90.00
_cell.angle_beta   90.00
_cell.angle_gamma   90.00
#
_symmetry.space_group_name_H-M   'P 1'
#
loop_
_entity.id
_entity.type
_entity.pdbx_description
1 polymer ?
#
loop_
_entity_poly.entity_id
_entity_poly.type
_entity_poly.pdbx_seq_one_letter_code
_entity_poly.pdbx_strand_id
1 'polypeptide(L)'
;MTNDYADARHADESLDEDAANDVAFRKLIYGLAGDEIDPTECGPVEAAQRAVDRVEGLEEENEQLRQRVVELRDQVNKMNQAADLYQSVARKSAAKRDQQAAIVLKHAARVTGGATGREEYDGGRIQDVLEAADVDIHRTNTYDVMEKAEELVGDKSICRFQKESRSSSQNTRLIVKSPTELPETVAGVRIHEGVLSG
;
A
#
# COMPACT_ATOMS: atom_id res chain seq x y z
N MET A 1 -20.19 -50.50 -46.98
CA MET A 1 -20.05 -49.48 -45.93
C MET A 1 -21.43 -49.34 -45.29
N THR A 2 -21.68 -50.15 -44.28
CA THR A 2 -22.87 -50.05 -43.44
C THR A 2 -22.75 -48.78 -42.61
N ASN A 3 -23.82 -48.01 -42.57
CA ASN A 3 -23.88 -46.71 -41.95
C ASN A 3 -24.13 -46.91 -40.44
N ASP A 4 -23.05 -47.14 -39.70
CA ASP A 4 -23.07 -47.42 -38.25
C ASP A 4 -23.56 -46.22 -37.41
N TYR A 5 -23.92 -45.09 -38.04
CA TYR A 5 -24.53 -43.92 -37.39
C TYR A 5 -26.07 -43.91 -37.41
N ALA A 6 -26.73 -44.84 -38.11
CA ALA A 6 -28.19 -44.92 -38.14
C ALA A 6 -28.78 -45.70 -36.94
N ASP A 7 -28.04 -46.68 -36.40
CA ASP A 7 -28.53 -47.54 -35.30
C ASP A 7 -28.48 -46.87 -33.92
N ALA A 8 -27.71 -45.79 -33.77
CA ALA A 8 -27.66 -45.04 -32.50
C ALA A 8 -28.87 -44.13 -32.28
N ARG A 9 -29.67 -43.83 -33.33
CA ARG A 9 -30.84 -42.93 -33.24
C ARG A 9 -32.16 -43.67 -33.02
N HIS A 10 -32.20 -44.98 -33.25
CA HIS A 10 -33.41 -45.80 -33.06
C HIS A 10 -33.57 -46.40 -31.66
N ALA A 11 -32.53 -46.37 -30.82
CA ALA A 11 -32.65 -46.79 -29.42
C ALA A 11 -33.32 -45.74 -28.51
N ASP A 12 -33.46 -44.49 -29.00
CA ASP A 12 -34.05 -43.38 -28.24
C ASP A 12 -35.59 -43.29 -28.41
N GLU A 13 -36.17 -43.97 -29.40
CA GLU A 13 -37.62 -43.94 -29.70
C GLU A 13 -38.39 -45.19 -29.20
N SER A 14 -37.73 -46.15 -28.53
CA SER A 14 -38.36 -47.42 -28.14
C SER A 14 -38.38 -47.71 -26.63
N LEU A 15 -37.91 -46.79 -25.80
CA LEU A 15 -38.02 -46.93 -24.34
C LEU A 15 -39.37 -46.34 -23.90
N ASP A 16 -40.13 -47.14 -23.18
CA ASP A 16 -41.19 -46.65 -22.29
C ASP A 16 -40.63 -45.49 -21.44
N GLU A 17 -41.44 -44.47 -21.16
CA GLU A 17 -41.09 -43.29 -20.35
C GLU A 17 -40.43 -43.71 -19.02
N ASP A 18 -40.90 -44.81 -18.42
CA ASP A 18 -40.32 -45.37 -17.19
C ASP A 18 -38.91 -45.94 -17.40
N ALA A 19 -38.64 -46.56 -18.55
CA ALA A 19 -37.33 -47.11 -18.88
C ALA A 19 -36.33 -46.01 -19.28
N ALA A 20 -36.80 -44.96 -19.94
CA ALA A 20 -35.99 -43.77 -20.22
C ALA A 20 -35.60 -43.05 -18.91
N ASN A 21 -36.54 -42.94 -17.98
CA ASN A 21 -36.32 -42.35 -16.66
C ASN A 21 -35.31 -43.15 -15.81
N ASP A 22 -35.37 -44.48 -15.81
CA ASP A 22 -34.40 -45.33 -15.10
C ASP A 22 -32.97 -45.17 -15.65
N VAL A 23 -32.82 -45.10 -16.98
CA VAL A 23 -31.50 -44.86 -17.61
C VAL A 23 -30.96 -43.47 -17.27
N ALA A 24 -31.82 -42.44 -17.26
CA ALA A 24 -31.42 -41.09 -16.88
C ALA A 24 -31.00 -41.02 -15.41
N PHE A 25 -31.75 -41.67 -14.51
CA PHE A 25 -31.46 -41.72 -13.08
C PHE A 25 -30.13 -42.43 -12.79
N ARG A 26 -29.84 -43.55 -13.47
CA ARG A 26 -28.55 -44.23 -13.36
C ARG A 26 -27.40 -43.34 -13.84
N LYS A 27 -27.52 -42.71 -15.00
CA LYS A 27 -26.49 -41.78 -15.51
C LYS A 27 -26.18 -40.67 -14.51
N LEU A 28 -27.20 -40.12 -13.86
CA LEU A 28 -27.04 -39.10 -12.83
C LEU A 28 -26.25 -39.63 -11.61
N ILE A 29 -26.63 -40.80 -11.10
CA ILE A 29 -25.96 -41.42 -9.94
C ILE A 29 -24.48 -41.68 -10.24
N TYR A 30 -24.16 -42.33 -11.35
CA TYR A 30 -22.76 -42.64 -11.68
C TYR A 30 -21.95 -41.38 -11.98
N GLY A 31 -22.56 -40.36 -12.60
CA GLY A 31 -21.90 -39.06 -12.80
C GLY A 31 -21.57 -38.35 -11.48
N LEU A 32 -22.46 -38.41 -10.49
CA LEU A 32 -22.23 -37.84 -9.16
C LEU A 32 -21.24 -38.66 -8.34
N ALA A 33 -21.28 -39.98 -8.46
CA ALA A 33 -20.37 -40.90 -7.79
C ALA A 33 -18.93 -40.72 -8.32
N GLY A 34 -18.79 -40.46 -9.61
CA GLY A 34 -17.59 -39.96 -10.26
C GLY A 34 -17.23 -40.65 -11.56
N ASP A 35 -16.54 -39.90 -12.42
CA ASP A 35 -16.21 -40.29 -13.79
C ASP A 35 -15.34 -41.56 -13.90
N GLU A 36 -14.75 -41.99 -12.78
CA GLU A 36 -13.90 -43.17 -12.66
C GLU A 36 -14.65 -44.46 -12.26
N ILE A 37 -15.96 -44.39 -11.99
CA ILE A 37 -16.76 -45.55 -11.58
C ILE A 37 -17.32 -46.28 -12.80
N ASP A 38 -16.97 -47.56 -12.95
CA ASP A 38 -17.53 -48.44 -13.97
C ASP A 38 -18.93 -48.95 -13.55
N PRO A 39 -20.00 -48.64 -14.29
CA PRO A 39 -21.35 -49.11 -14.00
C PRO A 39 -21.54 -50.63 -14.12
N THR A 40 -20.59 -51.33 -14.75
CA THR A 40 -20.62 -52.80 -14.89
C THR A 40 -20.01 -53.51 -13.68
N GLU A 41 -19.17 -52.83 -12.91
CA GLU A 41 -18.49 -53.38 -11.73
C GLU A 41 -19.09 -52.88 -10.41
N CYS A 42 -19.81 -51.74 -10.43
CA CYS A 42 -20.44 -51.14 -9.27
C CYS A 42 -21.95 -51.04 -9.48
N GLY A 43 -22.75 -51.63 -8.58
CA GLY A 43 -24.20 -51.57 -8.67
C GLY A 43 -24.78 -50.19 -8.35
N PRO A 44 -26.02 -49.87 -8.79
CA PRO A 44 -26.59 -48.52 -8.69
C PRO A 44 -26.77 -48.04 -7.23
N VAL A 45 -27.01 -48.95 -6.29
CA VAL A 45 -27.14 -48.60 -4.87
C VAL A 45 -25.78 -48.22 -4.27
N GLU A 46 -24.71 -48.94 -4.63
CA GLU A 46 -23.36 -48.64 -4.18
C GLU A 46 -22.84 -47.33 -4.81
N ALA A 47 -23.15 -47.10 -6.09
CA ALA A 47 -22.86 -45.85 -6.77
C ALA A 47 -23.62 -44.67 -6.12
N ALA A 48 -24.90 -44.86 -5.75
CA ALA A 48 -25.66 -43.83 -5.04
C ALA A 48 -25.04 -43.48 -3.68
N GLN A 49 -24.55 -44.47 -2.93
CA GLN A 49 -23.86 -44.21 -1.67
C GLN A 49 -22.57 -43.42 -1.89
N ARG A 50 -21.74 -43.79 -2.87
CA ARG A 50 -20.51 -43.04 -3.20
C ARG A 50 -20.81 -41.62 -3.67
N ALA A 51 -21.89 -41.42 -4.43
CA ALA A 51 -22.35 -40.10 -4.82
C ALA A 51 -22.70 -39.23 -3.60
N VAL A 52 -23.39 -39.80 -2.61
CA VAL A 52 -23.71 -39.11 -1.35
C VAL A 52 -22.43 -38.77 -0.59
N ASP A 53 -21.55 -39.74 -0.35
CA ASP A 53 -20.30 -39.55 0.39
C ASP A 53 -19.43 -38.45 -0.27
N ARG A 54 -19.41 -38.41 -1.61
CA ARG A 54 -18.68 -37.39 -2.37
C ARG A 54 -19.31 -36.01 -2.25
N VAL A 55 -20.64 -35.91 -2.33
CA VAL A 55 -21.33 -34.64 -2.15
C VAL A 55 -21.10 -34.11 -0.75
N GLU A 56 -21.21 -34.95 0.29
CA GLU A 56 -20.92 -34.57 1.67
C GLU A 56 -19.48 -34.06 1.82
N GLY A 57 -18.49 -34.76 1.26
CA GLY A 57 -17.10 -34.30 1.26
C GLY A 57 -16.91 -32.95 0.54
N LEU A 58 -17.54 -32.76 -0.62
CA LEU A 58 -17.48 -31.50 -1.36
C LEU A 58 -18.19 -30.35 -0.63
N GLU A 59 -19.26 -30.63 0.11
CA GLU A 59 -19.96 -29.65 0.94
C GLU A 59 -19.07 -29.21 2.13
N GLU A 60 -18.41 -30.15 2.80
CA GLU A 60 -17.45 -29.86 3.87
C GLU A 60 -16.27 -29.03 3.35
N GLU A 61 -15.69 -29.40 2.21
CA GLU A 61 -14.61 -28.64 1.57
C GLU A 61 -15.07 -27.23 1.17
N ASN A 62 -16.28 -27.09 0.62
CA ASN A 62 -16.84 -25.78 0.27
C ASN A 62 -17.00 -24.90 1.50
N GLU A 63 -17.45 -25.45 2.62
CA GLU A 63 -17.61 -24.68 3.86
C GLU A 63 -16.25 -24.23 4.42
N GLN A 64 -15.25 -25.12 4.41
CA GLN A 64 -13.87 -24.77 4.80
C GLN A 64 -13.29 -23.67 3.89
N LEU A 65 -13.51 -23.76 2.58
CA LEU A 65 -13.06 -22.75 1.62
C LEU A 65 -13.76 -21.41 1.86
N ARG A 66 -15.07 -21.40 2.13
CA ARG A 66 -15.82 -20.18 2.47
C ARG A 66 -15.28 -19.53 3.74
N GLN A 67 -15.06 -20.31 4.79
CA GLN A 67 -14.48 -19.81 6.04
C GLN A 67 -13.09 -19.20 5.80
N ARG A 68 -12.24 -19.89 5.04
CA ARG A 68 -10.90 -19.39 4.71
C ARG A 68 -10.93 -18.10 3.88
N VAL A 69 -11.88 -17.95 2.96
CA VAL A 69 -12.09 -16.70 2.21
C VAL A 69 -12.47 -15.56 3.13
N VAL A 70 -13.34 -15.79 4.13
CA VAL A 70 -13.69 -14.77 5.13
C VAL A 70 -12.45 -14.36 5.94
N GLU A 71 -11.68 -15.31 6.44
CA GLU A 71 -10.45 -15.04 7.19
C GLU A 71 -9.42 -14.24 6.39
N LEU A 72 -9.21 -14.62 5.12
CA LEU A 72 -8.30 -13.91 4.22
C LEU A 72 -8.79 -12.48 3.94
N ARG A 73 -10.09 -12.29 3.73
CA ARG A 73 -10.67 -10.95 3.57
C ARG A 73 -10.46 -10.09 4.80
N ASP A 74 -10.65 -10.64 6.00
CA ASP A 74 -10.39 -9.94 7.25
C ASP A 74 -8.92 -9.58 7.42
N GLN A 75 -8.01 -10.48 7.03
CA GLN A 75 -6.57 -10.20 7.06
C GLN A 75 -6.19 -9.07 6.09
N VAL A 76 -6.71 -9.09 4.86
CA VAL A 76 -6.51 -8.02 3.87
C VAL A 76 -7.07 -6.69 4.38
N ASN A 77 -8.25 -6.69 4.99
CA ASN A 77 -8.84 -5.49 5.58
C ASN A 77 -7.96 -4.90 6.68
N LYS A 78 -7.40 -5.74 7.57
CA LYS A 78 -6.44 -5.30 8.60
C LYS A 78 -5.16 -4.74 8.00
N MET A 79 -4.63 -5.36 6.94
CA MET A 79 -3.44 -4.86 6.23
C MET A 79 -3.69 -3.51 5.57
N ASN A 80 -4.85 -3.32 4.93
CA ASN A 80 -5.23 -2.05 4.31
C ASN A 80 -5.35 -0.93 5.35
N GLN A 81 -6.00 -1.20 6.49
CA GLN A 81 -6.09 -0.23 7.59
C GLN A 81 -4.71 0.15 8.14
N ALA A 82 -3.80 -0.82 8.27
CA ALA A 82 -2.43 -0.55 8.68
C ALA A 82 -1.69 0.33 7.65
N ALA A 83 -1.83 0.03 6.37
CA ALA A 83 -1.23 0.81 5.29
C ALA A 83 -1.74 2.27 5.27
N ASP A 84 -3.05 2.47 5.45
CA ASP A 84 -3.65 3.80 5.55
C ASP A 84 -3.10 4.59 6.75
N LEU A 85 -2.96 3.92 7.90
CA LEU A 85 -2.36 4.53 9.08
C LEU A 85 -0.91 4.95 8.81
N TYR A 86 -0.08 4.06 8.24
CA TYR A 86 1.30 4.38 7.88
C TYR A 86 1.38 5.55 6.91
N GLN A 87 0.53 5.58 5.89
CA GLN A 87 0.50 6.69 4.93
C GLN A 87 0.06 7.99 5.61
N SER A 88 -0.90 7.95 6.52
CA SER A 88 -1.35 9.14 7.26
C SER A 88 -0.27 9.69 8.19
N VAL A 89 0.45 8.81 8.89
CA VAL A 89 1.58 9.17 9.76
C VAL A 89 2.73 9.73 8.92
N ALA A 90 3.06 9.09 7.80
CA ALA A 90 4.08 9.56 6.87
C ALA A 90 3.74 10.98 6.37
N ARG A 91 2.49 11.23 5.93
CA ARG A 91 2.04 12.56 5.51
C ARG A 91 2.13 13.60 6.62
N LYS A 92 1.68 13.29 7.84
CA LYS A 92 1.80 14.19 9.00
C LYS A 92 3.25 14.49 9.35
N SER A 93 4.12 13.48 9.33
CA SER A 93 5.54 13.65 9.61
C SER A 93 6.25 14.49 8.54
N ALA A 94 5.87 14.33 7.27
CA ALA A 94 6.38 15.14 6.17
C ALA A 94 5.94 16.61 6.34
N ALA A 95 4.64 16.86 6.56
CA ALA A 95 4.12 18.20 6.79
C ALA A 95 4.77 18.90 7.99
N LYS A 96 4.99 18.17 9.10
CA LYS A 96 5.71 18.71 10.27
C LYS A 96 7.15 19.11 9.91
N ARG A 97 7.86 18.27 9.14
CA ARG A 97 9.23 18.58 8.69
C ARG A 97 9.27 19.76 7.71
N ASP A 98 8.31 19.85 6.80
CA ASP A 98 8.18 20.96 5.86
C ASP A 98 8.00 22.29 6.61
N GLN A 99 7.13 22.29 7.62
CA GLN A 99 6.89 23.44 8.48
C GLN A 99 8.16 23.83 9.27
N GLN A 100 8.85 22.85 9.87
CA GLN A 100 10.11 23.09 10.59
C GLN A 100 11.18 23.71 9.68
N ALA A 101 11.35 23.16 8.48
CA ALA A 101 12.29 23.68 7.49
C ALA A 101 11.93 25.11 7.05
N ALA A 102 10.64 25.38 6.83
CA ALA A 102 10.17 26.71 6.46
C ALA A 102 10.42 27.76 7.56
N ILE A 103 10.28 27.40 8.84
CA ILE A 103 10.60 28.29 9.97
C ILE A 103 12.09 28.63 9.99
N VAL A 104 12.96 27.64 9.79
CA VAL A 104 14.41 27.84 9.71
C VAL A 104 14.76 28.77 8.55
N LEU A 105 14.16 28.56 7.38
CA LEU A 105 14.38 29.41 6.20
C LEU A 105 13.86 30.84 6.41
N LYS A 106 12.71 31.01 7.07
CA LYS A 106 12.17 32.33 7.45
C LYS A 106 13.09 33.06 8.41
N HIS A 107 13.64 32.35 9.40
CA HIS A 107 14.66 32.91 10.28
C HIS A 107 15.91 33.31 9.51
N ALA A 108 16.38 32.45 8.60
CA ALA A 108 17.53 32.75 7.74
C ALA A 108 17.29 34.01 6.91
N ALA A 109 16.16 34.11 6.19
CA ALA A 109 15.78 35.30 5.44
C ALA A 109 15.84 36.57 6.30
N ARG A 110 15.26 36.54 7.50
CA ARG A 110 15.27 37.68 8.43
C ARG A 110 16.69 38.10 8.83
N VAL A 111 17.57 37.15 9.15
CA VAL A 111 18.96 37.44 9.55
C VAL A 111 19.79 37.95 8.38
N THR A 112 19.55 37.39 7.19
CA THR A 112 20.28 37.73 5.96
C THR A 112 19.78 38.99 5.24
N GLY A 113 18.57 39.48 5.57
CA GLY A 113 17.83 40.55 4.87
C GLY A 113 18.46 41.94 4.84
N GLY A 114 19.76 42.06 5.05
CA GLY A 114 20.54 43.30 4.92
C GLY A 114 22.06 43.10 4.92
N ALA A 115 22.56 41.86 4.91
CA ALA A 115 23.98 41.55 5.02
C ALA A 115 24.46 40.76 3.79
N THR A 116 25.67 41.00 3.29
CA THR A 116 26.29 40.16 2.25
C THR A 116 27.09 39.03 2.89
N GLY A 117 26.87 37.76 2.50
CA GLY A 117 27.61 36.64 3.08
C GLY A 117 26.90 35.29 2.99
N ARG A 118 27.10 34.44 4.01
CA ARG A 118 26.41 33.17 4.18
C ARG A 118 26.09 32.96 5.66
N GLU A 119 24.92 32.41 5.94
CA GLU A 119 24.54 31.95 7.28
C GLU A 119 24.66 30.44 7.36
N GLU A 120 25.21 29.96 8.47
CA GLU A 120 25.41 28.53 8.72
C GLU A 120 24.58 28.11 9.95
N TYR A 121 23.80 27.05 9.78
CA TYR A 121 22.95 26.48 10.83
C TYR A 121 23.41 25.07 11.13
N ASP A 122 24.02 24.87 12.29
CA ASP A 122 24.30 23.56 12.84
C ASP A 122 23.08 22.98 13.57
N GLY A 123 23.20 21.76 14.08
CA GLY A 123 22.09 21.09 14.76
C GLY A 123 21.61 21.78 16.04
N GLY A 124 22.46 22.56 16.71
CA GLY A 124 22.09 23.35 17.88
C GLY A 124 21.29 24.58 17.48
N ARG A 125 21.80 25.34 16.50
CA ARG A 125 21.11 26.53 15.98
C ARG A 125 19.73 26.22 15.39
N ILE A 126 19.56 25.05 14.76
CA ILE A 126 18.25 24.59 14.30
C ILE A 126 17.28 24.38 15.48
N GLN A 127 17.74 23.79 16.59
CA GLN A 127 16.91 23.60 17.79
C GLN A 127 16.53 24.94 18.38
N ASP A 128 17.49 25.85 18.55
CA ASP A 128 17.24 27.18 19.12
C ASP A 128 16.20 27.96 18.31
N VAL A 129 16.29 27.91 16.97
CA VAL A 129 15.32 28.59 16.07
C VAL A 129 13.92 28.00 16.18
N LEU A 130 13.81 26.68 16.29
CA LEU A 130 12.52 26.00 16.39
C LEU A 130 11.90 26.14 17.79
N GLU A 131 12.70 26.09 18.85
CA GLU A 131 12.27 26.34 20.22
C GLU A 131 11.76 27.79 20.38
N ALA A 132 12.47 28.77 19.81
CA ALA A 132 12.03 30.16 19.78
C ALA A 132 10.70 30.37 19.02
N ALA A 133 10.32 29.43 18.16
CA ALA A 133 9.06 29.42 17.43
C ALA A 133 7.98 28.52 18.07
N ASP A 134 8.23 27.99 19.28
CA ASP A 134 7.36 27.03 19.98
C ASP A 134 7.09 25.75 19.16
N VAL A 135 8.10 25.30 18.39
CA VAL A 135 8.03 24.08 17.58
C VAL A 135 8.98 23.02 18.12
N ASP A 136 8.41 21.97 18.69
CA ASP A 136 9.18 20.85 19.23
C ASP A 136 9.90 20.03 18.13
N ILE A 137 11.19 19.81 18.36
CA ILE A 137 12.06 18.99 17.52
C ILE A 137 12.91 18.04 18.36
N HIS A 138 12.87 16.76 18.01
CA HIS A 138 13.80 15.79 18.56
C HIS A 138 15.19 15.98 17.91
N ARG A 139 16.27 15.91 18.71
CA ARG A 139 17.65 16.12 18.26
C ARG A 139 18.01 15.33 16.99
N THR A 140 17.54 14.10 16.87
CA THR A 140 17.82 13.22 15.72
C THR A 140 17.25 13.73 14.40
N ASN A 141 16.22 14.58 14.45
CA ASN A 141 15.49 15.05 13.28
C ASN A 141 16.05 16.37 12.74
N THR A 142 17.03 16.97 13.42
CA THR A 142 17.64 18.23 12.99
C THR A 142 18.26 18.14 11.59
N TYR A 143 18.92 17.02 11.28
CA TYR A 143 19.49 16.80 9.95
C TYR A 143 18.43 16.60 8.87
N ASP A 144 17.33 15.90 9.18
CA ASP A 144 16.19 15.77 8.26
C ASP A 144 15.58 17.15 7.95
N VAL A 145 15.53 18.06 8.92
CA VAL A 145 15.05 19.44 8.70
C VAL A 145 16.00 20.23 7.80
N MET A 146 17.31 20.08 7.96
CA MET A 146 18.30 20.71 7.07
C MET A 146 18.21 20.18 5.64
N GLU A 147 18.13 18.86 5.48
CA GLU A 147 17.95 18.21 4.18
C GLU A 147 16.64 18.70 3.54
N LYS A 148 15.56 18.77 4.32
CA LYS A 148 14.27 19.25 3.82
C LYS A 148 14.28 20.72 3.43
N ALA A 149 15.05 21.55 4.13
CA ALA A 149 15.23 22.95 3.76
C ALA A 149 15.97 23.12 2.41
N GLU A 150 16.99 22.29 2.13
CA GLU A 150 17.62 22.25 0.80
C GLU A 150 16.61 21.82 -0.27
N GLU A 151 15.87 20.73 -0.03
CA GLU A 151 14.86 20.22 -0.97
C GLU A 151 13.79 21.25 -1.32
N LEU A 152 13.27 21.97 -0.32
CA LEU A 152 12.20 22.94 -0.49
C LEU A 152 12.65 24.21 -1.24
N VAL A 153 13.92 24.58 -1.11
CA VAL A 153 14.49 25.70 -1.88
C VAL A 153 14.80 25.29 -3.31
N GLY A 154 15.21 24.03 -3.53
CA GLY A 154 15.46 23.47 -4.85
C GLY A 154 16.74 23.95 -5.54
N ASP A 155 17.36 25.04 -5.07
CA ASP A 155 18.62 25.57 -5.56
C ASP A 155 19.73 25.46 -4.50
N LYS A 156 20.69 24.56 -4.76
CA LYS A 156 21.86 24.31 -3.90
C LYS A 156 22.85 25.47 -3.85
N SER A 157 22.74 26.45 -4.74
CA SER A 157 23.53 27.68 -4.69
C SER A 157 22.99 28.68 -3.65
N ILE A 158 21.71 28.57 -3.30
CA ILE A 158 21.00 29.42 -2.34
C ILE A 158 20.94 28.74 -0.97
N CYS A 159 20.57 27.46 -0.92
CA CYS A 159 20.41 26.69 0.30
C CYS A 159 21.04 25.31 0.14
N ARG A 160 22.05 24.99 0.95
CA ARG A 160 22.79 23.73 0.84
C ARG A 160 22.96 23.05 2.19
N PHE A 161 22.51 21.81 2.28
CA PHE A 161 22.85 20.90 3.35
C PHE A 161 24.22 20.26 3.08
N GLN A 162 25.17 20.53 3.97
CA GLN A 162 26.49 19.92 3.95
C GLN A 162 26.60 18.90 5.07
N LYS A 163 26.68 17.61 4.72
CA LYS A 163 26.89 16.50 5.64
C LYS A 163 28.37 16.11 5.67
N GLU A 164 28.98 16.13 6.85
CA GLU A 164 30.37 15.69 7.03
C GLU A 164 30.48 14.41 7.88
N SER A 165 31.66 13.78 7.83
CA SER A 165 31.93 12.53 8.54
C SER A 165 31.75 12.66 10.06
N ARG A 166 31.31 11.57 10.71
CA ARG A 166 30.95 11.49 12.14
C ARG A 166 32.00 12.01 13.13
N SER A 167 33.26 12.10 12.73
CA SER A 167 34.37 12.66 13.52
C SER A 167 34.26 14.18 13.76
N SER A 168 33.37 14.87 13.03
CA SER A 168 33.08 16.29 13.17
C SER A 168 31.59 16.56 12.94
N SER A 169 30.75 16.15 13.90
CA SER A 169 29.33 16.54 13.91
C SER A 169 29.12 18.06 13.97
N GLN A 170 30.15 18.80 14.39
CA GLN A 170 30.20 20.27 14.36
C GLN A 170 30.27 20.85 12.94
N ASN A 171 30.55 20.05 11.91
CA ASN A 171 30.62 20.54 10.53
C ASN A 171 29.38 20.19 9.69
N THR A 172 28.41 19.43 10.23
CA THR A 172 27.15 19.18 9.52
C THR A 172 26.23 20.39 9.70
N ARG A 173 25.96 21.10 8.60
CA ARG A 173 25.30 22.41 8.62
C ARG A 173 24.42 22.62 7.40
N LEU A 174 23.39 23.43 7.59
CA LEU A 174 22.65 24.07 6.51
C LEU A 174 23.28 25.43 6.23
N ILE A 175 23.67 25.66 4.97
CA ILE A 175 24.26 26.90 4.51
C ILE A 175 23.22 27.65 3.69
N VAL A 176 22.88 28.86 4.11
CA VAL A 176 21.96 29.75 3.38
C VAL A 176 22.73 30.97 2.90
N LYS A 177 22.76 31.20 1.60
CA LYS A 177 23.48 32.32 0.97
C LYS A 177 22.73 33.63 1.17
N SER A 178 23.48 34.71 1.32
CA SER A 178 22.97 36.08 1.46
C SER A 178 23.52 37.01 0.36
N PRO A 179 22.73 37.96 -0.20
CA PRO A 179 21.30 38.19 0.08
C PRO A 179 20.44 37.00 -0.31
N THR A 180 19.42 36.69 0.49
CA THR A 180 18.59 35.50 0.30
C THR A 180 17.64 35.70 -0.88
N GLU A 181 17.93 35.03 -1.98
CA GLU A 181 16.96 34.76 -3.05
C GLU A 181 16.05 33.58 -2.69
N LEU A 182 15.68 33.47 -1.41
CA LEU A 182 14.76 32.42 -0.98
C LEU A 182 13.37 32.65 -1.61
N PRO A 183 12.64 31.57 -1.96
CA PRO A 183 11.27 31.68 -2.44
C PRO A 183 10.40 32.49 -1.47
N GLU A 184 9.47 33.28 -1.99
CA GLU A 184 8.56 34.10 -1.17
C GLU A 184 7.73 33.26 -0.19
N THR A 185 7.38 32.04 -0.59
CA THR A 185 6.62 31.09 0.20
C THR A 185 7.26 29.71 0.10
N VAL A 186 7.42 29.04 1.24
CA VAL A 186 7.89 27.65 1.35
C VAL A 186 6.94 26.89 2.27
N ALA A 187 6.42 25.73 1.81
CA ALA A 187 5.47 24.91 2.56
C ALA A 187 4.23 25.69 3.09
N GLY A 188 3.78 26.71 2.35
CA GLY A 188 2.67 27.59 2.76
C GLY A 188 3.04 28.68 3.77
N VAL A 189 4.29 28.76 4.20
CA VAL A 189 4.82 29.81 5.08
C VAL A 189 5.46 30.90 4.25
N ARG A 190 5.07 32.16 4.48
CA ARG A 190 5.75 33.32 3.89
C ARG A 190 7.13 33.50 4.54
N ILE A 191 8.16 33.46 3.71
CA ILE A 191 9.57 33.55 4.13
C ILE A 191 9.95 35.01 4.38
N HIS A 192 9.51 35.92 3.51
CA HIS A 192 9.77 37.35 3.61
C HIS A 192 8.54 38.06 4.20
N GLU A 193 8.40 38.04 5.54
CA GLU A 193 7.41 38.88 6.24
C GLU A 193 8.12 40.05 6.92
N GLY A 194 7.80 41.28 6.50
CA GLY A 194 8.26 42.52 7.14
C GLY A 194 9.27 43.36 6.35
N VAL A 195 9.71 42.96 5.16
CA VAL A 195 10.36 43.90 4.22
C VAL A 195 9.24 44.63 3.47
N LEU A 196 8.61 45.59 4.16
CA LEU A 196 7.89 46.63 3.46
C LEU A 196 8.94 47.35 2.60
N SER A 197 8.79 47.22 1.29
CA SER A 197 9.41 48.14 0.33
C SER A 197 9.10 49.57 0.76
N GLY A 198 10.10 50.23 1.31
CA GLY A 198 10.13 51.63 1.72
C GLY A 198 11.54 52.16 1.49
#